data_AF-A0A7W1FFG4-F1
#
_entry.id   AF-A0A7W1FFG4-F1
#
_cell.length_a   1.000
_cell.length_b   1.000
_cell.length_c   1.000
_cell.angle_alpha   90.00
_cell.angle_beta   90.00
_cell.angle_gamma   90.00
#
_symmetry.space_group_name_H-M   'P 1'
#
loop_
_entity.id
_entity.type
_entity.pdbx_description
1 polymer ?
#
loop_
_entity_poly.entity_id
_entity_poly.type
_entity_poly.pdbx_seq_one_letter_code
_entity_poly.pdbx_strand_id
1 'polypeptide(L)'
;MENFLNTETLIIELLLIVSLVALVVRRLRIPYTVALVVVGLLITFQQPQQISLTPELILSLFIPPLVFEAAFHLEFKSLRENWLPIVGLAIPGVLLTTAMVGAIVSY
;
A
#
# COMPACT_ATOMS: atom_id res chain seq x y z
N MET A 1 -18.21 38.33 10.18
CA MET A 1 -17.36 38.55 9.00
C MET A 1 -15.98 37.90 9.17
N GLU A 2 -15.27 38.14 10.28
CA GLU A 2 -13.91 37.60 10.51
C GLU A 2 -13.82 36.07 10.50
N ASN A 3 -14.79 35.36 11.10
CA ASN A 3 -14.83 33.89 11.09
C ASN A 3 -14.98 33.31 9.67
N PHE A 4 -15.62 34.05 8.76
CA PHE A 4 -15.80 33.62 7.37
C PHE A 4 -14.48 33.74 6.60
N LEU A 5 -13.79 34.88 6.73
CA LEU A 5 -12.48 35.11 6.11
C LEU A 5 -11.39 34.14 6.64
N ASN A 6 -11.42 33.82 7.94
CA ASN A 6 -10.51 32.83 8.53
C ASN A 6 -10.78 31.42 7.97
N THR A 7 -12.04 31.07 7.74
CA THR A 7 -12.42 29.77 7.15
C THR A 7 -11.98 29.69 5.69
N GLU A 8 -12.20 30.74 4.91
CA GLU A 8 -11.74 30.81 3.51
C GLU A 8 -10.21 30.71 3.41
N THR A 9 -9.48 31.43 4.26
CA THR A 9 -8.01 31.40 4.31
C THR A 9 -7.50 30.00 4.66
N LEU A 10 -8.10 29.35 5.67
CA LEU A 10 -7.76 27.97 6.04
C LEU A 10 -8.00 26.99 4.91
N ILE A 11 -9.13 27.12 4.19
CA ILE A 11 -9.43 26.26 3.04
C ILE A 11 -8.40 26.48 1.93
N ILE A 12 -8.03 27.73 1.65
CA ILE A 12 -7.02 28.04 0.63
C ILE A 12 -5.64 27.51 1.02
N GLU A 13 -5.22 27.66 2.28
CA GLU A 13 -3.97 27.07 2.78
C GLU A 13 -3.98 25.55 2.70
N LEU A 14 -5.08 24.90 3.08
CA LEU A 14 -5.23 23.46 2.94
C LEU A 14 -5.15 23.01 1.48
N LEU A 15 -5.82 23.71 0.57
CA LEU A 15 -5.75 23.41 -0.87
C LEU A 15 -4.35 23.63 -1.44
N LEU A 16 -3.64 24.66 -0.98
CA LEU A 16 -2.25 24.93 -1.35
C LEU A 16 -1.35 23.76 -0.92
N ILE A 17 -1.46 23.34 0.34
CA ILE A 17 -0.69 22.22 0.90
C ILE A 17 -0.99 20.94 0.13
N VAL A 18 -2.26 20.61 -0.09
CA VAL A 18 -2.68 19.40 -0.85
C VAL A 18 -2.11 19.42 -2.27
N SER A 19 -2.16 20.57 -2.95
CA SER A 19 -1.63 20.73 -4.30
C SER A 19 -0.10 20.58 -4.35
N LEU A 20 0.61 21.14 -3.37
CA LEU A 20 2.07 21.01 -3.25
C LEU A 20 2.48 19.55 -3.00
N VAL A 21 1.77 18.87 -2.10
CA VAL A 21 1.96 17.45 -1.82
C VAL A 21 1.72 16.62 -3.08
N ALA A 22 0.63 16.87 -3.81
CA ALA A 22 0.33 16.17 -5.06
C ALA A 22 1.44 16.36 -6.12
N LEU A 23 2.04 17.55 -6.21
CA LEU A 23 3.15 17.83 -7.11
C LEU A 23 4.41 17.04 -6.74
N VAL A 24 4.76 17.01 -5.44
CA VAL A 24 5.92 16.31 -4.92
C VAL A 24 5.77 14.79 -5.08
N VAL A 25 4.58 14.26 -4.76
CA VAL A 25 4.26 12.83 -4.93
C VAL A 25 4.40 12.40 -6.39
N ARG A 26 3.97 13.24 -7.33
CA ARG A 26 4.09 12.95 -8.77
C ARG A 26 5.54 12.96 -9.27
N ARG A 27 6.45 13.68 -8.61
CA ARG A 27 7.85 13.86 -9.05
C ARG A 27 8.71 12.61 -8.83
N LEU A 28 8.40 11.82 -7.81
CA LEU A 28 9.31 10.76 -7.35
C LEU A 28 9.30 9.48 -8.19
N ARG A 29 8.27 9.22 -9.03
CA ARG A 29 8.17 8.07 -9.96
C ARG A 29 8.59 6.68 -9.41
N ILE A 30 8.68 6.52 -8.10
CA ILE A 30 8.98 5.25 -7.43
C ILE A 30 7.65 4.71 -6.90
N PRO A 31 7.37 3.41 -7.02
CA PRO A 31 6.17 2.82 -6.42
C PRO A 31 6.10 3.18 -4.94
N TYR A 32 4.95 3.67 -4.50
CA TYR A 32 4.74 4.13 -3.12
C TYR A 32 5.17 3.08 -2.08
N THR A 33 4.91 1.81 -2.38
CA THR A 33 5.32 0.65 -1.56
C THR A 33 6.83 0.53 -1.42
N VAL A 34 7.60 0.70 -2.49
CA VAL A 34 9.07 0.64 -2.46
C VAL A 34 9.64 1.79 -1.64
N ALA A 35 9.10 3.01 -1.83
CA ALA A 35 9.54 4.17 -1.06
C ALA A 35 9.28 4.00 0.44
N LEU A 36 8.10 3.50 0.83
CA LEU A 36 7.75 3.20 2.22
C LEU A 36 8.72 2.19 2.86
N VAL A 37 9.07 1.12 2.15
CA VAL A 37 10.03 0.11 2.64
C VAL A 37 11.40 0.74 2.90
N VAL A 38 11.91 1.54 1.96
CA VAL A 38 13.22 2.21 2.10
C VAL A 38 13.20 3.18 3.28
N VAL A 39 12.15 3.99 3.42
CA VAL A 39 12.01 4.92 4.55
C VAL A 39 11.95 4.15 5.88
N GLY A 40 11.15 3.09 5.97
CA GLY A 40 11.07 2.23 7.16
C GLY A 40 12.45 1.66 7.54
N LEU A 41 13.20 1.15 6.56
CA LEU A 41 14.56 0.65 6.78
C LEU A 41 15.50 1.75 7.28
N LEU A 42 15.50 2.93 6.65
CA LEU A 42 16.36 4.05 7.06
C LEU A 42 16.06 4.55 8.48
N ILE A 43 14.78 4.55 8.89
CA ILE A 43 14.36 4.91 10.24
C ILE A 43 14.88 3.86 11.24
N THR A 44 14.64 2.57 10.99
CA THR A 44 15.08 1.49 11.86
C THR A 44 16.60 1.40 11.99
N PHE A 45 17.34 1.69 10.91
CA PHE A 45 18.81 1.72 10.92
C PHE A 45 19.37 2.86 11.80
N GLN A 46 18.73 4.03 11.82
CA GLN A 46 19.21 5.19 12.59
C GLN A 46 18.75 5.16 14.05
N GLN A 47 17.50 4.75 14.28
CA GLN A 47 16.92 4.58 15.61
C GLN A 47 16.21 3.24 15.65
N PRO A 48 16.83 2.20 16.24
CA PRO A 48 16.18 0.91 16.41
C PRO A 48 15.04 1.07 17.43
N GLN A 49 13.87 1.47 16.94
CA GLN A 49 12.65 1.51 17.71
C GLN A 49 12.12 0.08 17.84
N GLN A 50 11.94 -0.36 19.09
CA GLN A 50 11.32 -1.64 19.41
C GLN A 50 9.79 -1.54 19.23
N ILE A 51 9.35 -1.28 18.01
CA ILE A 51 7.94 -1.39 17.65
C ILE A 51 7.71 -2.84 17.26
N SER A 52 7.18 -3.64 18.19
CA SER A 52 6.79 -5.02 17.91
C SER A 52 5.48 -5.02 17.11
N LEU A 53 5.59 -5.00 15.77
CA LEU A 53 4.46 -5.31 14.90
C LEU A 53 4.17 -6.81 15.01
N THR A 54 3.15 -7.15 15.77
CA THR A 54 2.76 -8.56 15.90
C THR A 54 2.02 -9.03 14.65
N PRO A 55 2.14 -10.32 14.29
CA PRO A 55 1.39 -10.89 13.18
C PRO A 55 -0.12 -10.65 13.32
N GLU A 56 -0.67 -10.71 14.54
CA GLU A 56 -2.09 -10.51 14.79
C GLU A 56 -2.53 -9.10 14.41
N LEU A 57 -1.73 -8.07 14.75
CA LEU A 57 -2.01 -6.70 14.33
C LEU A 57 -1.98 -6.56 12.81
N ILE A 58 -0.97 -7.12 12.15
CA ILE A 58 -0.85 -7.07 10.68
C ILE A 58 -2.07 -7.74 10.03
N LEU A 59 -2.39 -8.97 10.44
CA LEU A 59 -3.44 -9.78 9.83
C LEU A 59 -4.85 -9.23 10.13
N SER A 60 -5.08 -8.67 11.32
CA SER A 60 -6.41 -8.19 11.72
C SER A 60 -6.69 -6.74 11.33
N LEU A 61 -5.67 -5.88 11.36
CA LEU A 61 -5.86 -4.44 11.15
C LEU A 61 -5.47 -4.01 9.73
N PHE A 62 -4.35 -4.52 9.20
CA PHE A 62 -3.80 -4.04 7.93
C PHE A 62 -4.25 -4.86 6.73
N ILE A 63 -4.26 -6.19 6.81
CA ILE A 63 -4.65 -7.05 5.69
C ILE A 63 -6.08 -6.74 5.18
N PRO A 64 -7.12 -6.61 6.03
CA PRO A 64 -8.49 -6.41 5.54
C PRO A 64 -8.65 -5.14 4.68
N PRO A 65 -8.23 -3.93 5.12
CA PRO A 65 -8.35 -2.75 4.28
C PRO A 65 -7.46 -2.81 3.03
N LEU A 66 -6.27 -3.41 3.10
CA LEU A 66 -5.38 -3.54 1.94
C LEU A 66 -5.97 -4.46 0.86
N VAL A 67 -6.53 -5.60 1.25
CA VAL A 67 -7.20 -6.52 0.32
C VAL A 67 -8.47 -5.88 -0.24
N PHE A 68 -9.22 -5.16 0.58
CA PHE A 68 -10.39 -4.40 0.12
C PHE A 68 -10.01 -3.32 -0.89
N GLU A 69 -8.98 -2.52 -0.61
CA GLU A 69 -8.49 -1.48 -1.52
C GLU A 69 -8.06 -2.09 -2.87
N ALA A 70 -7.31 -3.19 -2.84
CA ALA A 70 -6.90 -3.89 -4.06
C ALA A 70 -8.10 -4.43 -4.85
N ALA A 71 -9.09 -5.01 -4.18
CA ALA A 71 -10.31 -5.49 -4.81
C ALA A 71 -11.18 -4.35 -5.36
N PHE A 72 -11.23 -3.21 -4.69
CA PHE A 72 -12.02 -2.05 -5.10
C PHE A 72 -11.47 -1.39 -6.37
N HIS A 73 -10.14 -1.34 -6.53
CA HIS A 73 -9.49 -0.81 -7.73
C HIS A 73 -9.48 -1.79 -8.91
N LEU A 74 -10.02 -3.01 -8.73
CA LEU A 74 -9.97 -4.06 -9.72
C LEU A 74 -11.08 -3.89 -10.77
N GLU A 75 -10.71 -3.89 -12.06
CA GLU A 75 -11.68 -3.80 -13.14
C GLU A 75 -12.39 -5.13 -13.39
N PHE A 76 -13.67 -5.21 -13.01
CA PHE A 76 -14.46 -6.43 -13.10
C PHE A 76 -14.57 -7.01 -14.53
N LYS A 77 -14.61 -6.14 -15.55
CA LYS A 77 -14.66 -6.58 -16.95
C LYS A 77 -13.37 -7.30 -17.35
N SER A 78 -12.22 -6.71 -17.05
CA SER A 78 -10.91 -7.32 -17.31
C SER A 78 -10.72 -8.64 -16.55
N LEU A 79 -11.20 -8.71 -15.30
CA LEU A 79 -11.20 -9.94 -14.50
C LEU A 79 -11.99 -11.05 -15.18
N ARG A 80 -13.20 -10.73 -15.67
CA ARG A 80 -14.07 -11.71 -16.34
C ARG A 80 -13.50 -12.16 -17.67
N GLU A 81 -12.89 -11.27 -18.45
CA GLU A 81 -12.26 -11.61 -19.72
C GLU A 81 -11.04 -12.52 -19.52
N ASN A 82 -10.30 -12.35 -18.41
CA ASN A 82 -9.06 -13.06 -18.12
C ASN A 82 -9.19 -14.09 -16.98
N TRP A 83 -10.40 -14.54 -16.65
CA TRP A 83 -10.64 -15.34 -15.44
C TRP A 83 -9.84 -16.67 -15.44
N LEU A 84 -9.73 -17.33 -16.59
CA LEU A 84 -9.07 -18.63 -16.72
C LEU A 84 -7.56 -18.56 -16.40
N PRO A 85 -6.76 -17.67 -17.04
CA PRO A 85 -5.35 -17.51 -16.67
C PRO A 85 -5.18 -16.99 -15.24
N ILE A 86 -6.07 -16.11 -14.75
CA ILE A 86 -6.00 -15.58 -13.39
C ILE A 86 -6.17 -16.71 -12.36
N VAL A 87 -7.19 -17.56 -12.50
CA VAL A 87 -7.42 -18.69 -11.59
C VAL A 87 -6.28 -19.72 -11.67
N GLY A 88 -5.75 -19.97 -12.87
CA GLY A 88 -4.58 -20.83 -13.05
C GLY A 88 -3.33 -20.32 -12.33
N LEU A 89 -3.08 -19.01 -12.35
CA LEU A 89 -1.95 -18.44 -11.63
C LEU A 89 -2.22 -18.34 -10.12
N ALA A 90 -3.41 -17.93 -9.72
CA ALA A 90 -3.77 -17.67 -8.33
C ALA A 90 -3.90 -18.94 -7.49
N ILE A 91 -4.34 -20.06 -8.07
CA ILE A 91 -4.54 -21.31 -7.32
C ILE A 91 -3.37 -22.28 -7.52
N PRO A 92 -3.24 -23.03 -8.63
CA PRO A 92 -2.14 -23.99 -8.75
C PRO A 92 -0.78 -23.31 -8.87
N GLY A 93 -0.69 -22.12 -9.49
CA GLY A 93 0.55 -21.35 -9.54
C GLY A 93 1.09 -21.00 -8.14
N VAL A 94 0.26 -20.39 -7.28
CA VAL A 94 0.65 -20.04 -5.91
C VAL A 94 0.98 -21.27 -5.06
N LEU A 95 0.21 -22.35 -5.18
CA LEU A 95 0.51 -23.61 -4.47
C LEU A 95 1.87 -24.17 -4.87
N LEU A 96 2.16 -24.19 -6.18
CA LEU A 96 3.42 -24.68 -6.71
C LEU A 96 4.59 -23.81 -6.25
N THR A 97 4.49 -22.48 -6.35
CA THR A 97 5.57 -21.59 -5.91
C THR A 97 5.80 -21.68 -4.40
N THR A 98 4.72 -21.79 -3.60
CA THR A 98 4.81 -21.94 -2.15
C THR A 98 5.51 -23.25 -1.77
N ALA A 99 5.15 -24.36 -2.43
CA ALA A 99 5.77 -25.65 -2.21
C ALA A 99 7.26 -25.65 -2.61
N MET A 100 7.60 -25.05 -3.77
CA MET A 100 8.98 -24.94 -4.22
C MET A 100 9.83 -24.12 -3.25
N VAL A 101 9.39 -22.91 -2.89
CA VAL A 101 10.13 -22.05 -1.95
C VAL A 101 10.25 -22.72 -0.59
N GLY A 102 9.16 -23.31 -0.09
CA GLY A 102 9.17 -24.05 1.17
C GLY A 102 10.15 -25.21 1.17
N ALA A 103 10.21 -25.99 0.08
CA ALA A 103 11.17 -27.08 -0.07
C ALA A 103 12.63 -26.60 -0.09
N ILE A 104 12.90 -25.49 -0.78
CA ILE A 104 14.24 -24.88 -0.83
C ILE A 104 14.67 -24.39 0.56
N VAL A 105 13.79 -23.72 1.29
CA VAL A 105 14.10 -23.16 2.62
C VAL A 105 14.17 -24.24 3.69
N SER A 106 13.50 -25.37 3.50
CA SER A 106 13.51 -26.49 4.45
C SER A 106 14.81 -27.31 4.43
N TYR A 107 15.68 -27.12 3.43
CA TYR A 107 16.98 -27.76 3.33
C TYR A 107 18.08 -26.84 3.90
#